data_AF-A0A920IBJ4-F1
#
_entry.id   AF-A0A920IBJ4-F1
#
_cell.length_a   1.000
_cell.length_b   1.000
_cell.length_c   1.000
_cell.angle_alpha   90.00
_cell.angle_beta   90.00
_cell.angle_gamma   90.00
#
_symmetry.space_group_name_H-M   'P 1'
#
loop_
_entity.id
_entity.type
_entity.pdbx_description
1 polymer ?
#
loop_
_entity_poly.entity_id
_entity_poly.type
_entity_poly.pdbx_seq_one_letter_code
_entity_poly.pdbx_strand_id
1 'polypeptide(L)'
;MLITRFFSEKIPPIQLQFQMGLIISPIMLVLILTFPNSGDLYFTSPSWGELQLLFSLGLVAMIGHLMIVFATTKAPANLLAPFQYLEIVGATILGYFIFNDIPSYLTFVGIGLIVTSGIYLWYRENQGKSSTEIKIRT
;
A
#
# COMPACT_ATOMS: atom_id res chain seq x y z
N MET A 1 -12.15 2.00 -0.07
CA MET A 1 -12.10 3.02 -1.14
C MET A 1 -13.30 3.96 -1.11
N LEU A 2 -14.56 3.48 -1.14
CA LEU A 2 -15.74 4.37 -1.04
C LEU A 2 -15.85 5.09 0.31
N ILE A 3 -15.74 4.36 1.43
CA ILE A 3 -15.77 4.94 2.79
C ILE A 3 -14.58 5.88 3.03
N THR A 4 -13.38 5.47 2.61
CA THR A 4 -12.17 6.31 2.72
C THR A 4 -12.26 7.60 1.90
N ARG A 5 -12.88 7.57 0.71
CA ARG A 5 -13.13 8.78 -0.08
C ARG A 5 -14.13 9.72 0.58
N PHE A 6 -15.21 9.18 1.16
CA PHE A 6 -16.20 9.97 1.89
C PHE A 6 -15.58 10.72 3.08
N PHE A 7 -14.68 10.07 3.81
CA PHE A 7 -13.97 10.69 4.93
C PHE A 7 -12.82 11.60 4.46
N SER A 8 -12.13 11.27 3.37
CA SER A 8 -11.00 12.05 2.84
C SER A 8 -11.42 13.42 2.27
N GLU A 9 -12.69 13.61 1.89
CA GLU A 9 -13.19 14.93 1.47
C GLU A 9 -13.35 15.90 2.65
N LYS A 10 -13.44 15.38 3.89
CA LYS A 10 -13.71 16.19 5.10
C LYS A 10 -12.59 16.17 6.13
N ILE A 11 -11.74 15.13 6.13
CA ILE A 11 -10.74 14.89 7.16
C ILE A 11 -9.36 14.76 6.50
N PRO A 12 -8.33 15.47 7.00
CA PRO A 12 -6.98 15.35 6.48
C PRO A 12 -6.43 13.92 6.64
N PRO A 13 -5.68 13.39 5.65
CA PRO A 13 -5.21 12.00 5.65
C PRO A 13 -4.43 11.56 6.91
N ILE A 14 -3.65 12.48 7.48
CA ILE A 14 -2.89 12.23 8.71
C ILE A 14 -3.79 11.94 9.91
N GLN A 15 -4.93 12.64 10.02
CA GLN A 15 -5.89 12.45 11.10
C GLN A 15 -6.60 11.09 10.95
N LEU A 16 -6.87 10.66 9.71
CA LEU A 16 -7.43 9.34 9.46
C LEU A 16 -6.49 8.22 9.90
N GLN A 17 -5.19 8.30 9.55
CA GLN A 17 -4.20 7.31 9.97
C GLN A 17 -4.06 7.27 11.50
N PHE A 18 -4.01 8.44 12.14
CA PHE A 18 -3.95 8.55 13.60
C PHE A 18 -5.18 7.92 14.27
N GLN A 19 -6.39 8.22 13.78
CA GLN A 19 -7.63 7.65 14.31
C GLN A 19 -7.70 6.13 14.12
N MET A 20 -7.27 5.60 12.96
CA MET A 20 -7.20 4.15 12.75
C MET A 20 -6.24 3.48 13.74
N GLY A 21 -5.06 4.06 13.97
CA GLY A 21 -4.12 3.55 14.97
C GLY A 21 -4.71 3.55 16.39
N LEU A 22 -5.38 4.64 16.78
CA LEU A 22 -5.97 4.80 18.10
C LEU A 22 -7.16 3.86 18.33
N ILE A 23 -7.95 3.57 17.29
CA ILE A 23 -9.11 2.64 17.37
C ILE A 23 -8.65 1.18 17.33
N ILE A 24 -7.69 0.84 16.46
CA ILE A 24 -7.26 -0.57 16.26
C ILE A 24 -6.37 -1.05 17.40
N SER A 25 -5.49 -0.20 17.94
CA SER A 25 -4.59 -0.55 19.05
C SER A 25 -5.28 -1.18 20.28
N PRO A 26 -6.35 -0.59 20.86
CA PRO A 26 -7.02 -1.19 22.00
C PRO A 26 -7.77 -2.48 21.64
N ILE A 27 -8.29 -2.59 20.41
CA ILE A 27 -8.94 -3.83 19.93
C ILE A 27 -7.91 -4.97 19.88
N MET A 28 -6.71 -4.69 19.34
CA MET A 28 -5.62 -5.67 19.32
C MET A 28 -5.15 -6.05 20.73
N LEU A 29 -5.06 -5.06 21.64
CA LEU A 29 -4.70 -5.34 23.04
C LEU A 29 -5.73 -6.26 23.72
N VAL A 30 -7.03 -5.99 23.55
CA VAL A 30 -8.10 -6.86 24.10
C VAL A 30 -8.03 -8.27 23.53
N LEU A 31 -7.75 -8.40 22.23
CA LEU A 31 -7.64 -9.71 21.58
C LEU A 31 -6.50 -10.55 22.18
N ILE A 32 -5.32 -9.95 22.37
CA ILE A 32 -4.15 -10.61 22.98
C ILE A 32 -4.46 -11.05 24.42
N LEU A 33 -5.14 -10.20 25.20
CA LEU A 33 -5.50 -10.51 26.59
C LEU A 33 -6.57 -11.61 26.71
N THR A 34 -7.47 -11.71 25.73
CA THR A 34 -8.57 -12.70 25.74
C THR A 34 -8.08 -14.08 25.32
N PHE A 35 -7.06 -14.17 24.45
CA PHE A 35 -6.53 -15.42 23.93
C PHE A 35 -4.99 -15.53 24.07
N PRO A 36 -4.45 -15.51 25.29
CA PRO A 36 -3.01 -15.35 25.52
C PRO A 36 -2.14 -16.54 25.05
N ASN A 37 -2.74 -17.67 24.66
CA ASN A 37 -2.03 -18.90 24.29
C ASN A 37 -2.60 -19.61 23.04
N SER A 38 -3.39 -18.92 22.21
CA SER A 38 -3.85 -19.49 20.94
C SER A 38 -2.88 -19.13 19.81
N GLY A 39 -1.90 -20.00 19.54
CA GLY A 39 -0.97 -19.83 18.41
C GLY A 39 -0.12 -18.57 18.52
N ASP A 40 -0.15 -17.72 17.47
CA ASP A 40 0.72 -16.53 17.32
C ASP A 40 0.29 -15.31 18.16
N LEU A 41 -0.72 -15.42 19.03
CA LEU A 41 -1.28 -14.32 19.83
C LEU A 41 -0.63 -14.15 21.21
N TYR A 42 0.68 -14.32 21.31
CA TYR A 42 1.42 -14.06 22.54
C TYR A 42 2.09 -12.68 22.50
N PHE A 43 2.16 -12.03 23.66
CA PHE A 43 2.88 -10.76 23.79
C PHE A 43 4.34 -11.01 24.16
N THR A 44 5.25 -10.82 23.21
CA THR A 44 6.69 -10.69 23.49
C THR A 44 7.10 -9.24 23.49
N SER A 45 7.80 -8.81 24.55
CA SER A 45 8.44 -7.50 24.57
C SER A 45 9.58 -7.48 23.54
N PRO A 46 9.55 -6.56 22.56
CA PRO A 46 10.61 -6.46 21.58
C PRO A 46 11.92 -5.99 22.23
N SER A 47 13.05 -6.43 21.68
CA SER A 47 14.37 -5.93 22.01
C SER A 47 14.57 -4.50 21.48
N TRP A 48 15.62 -3.80 21.94
CA TRP A 48 15.94 -2.46 21.46
C TRP A 48 16.19 -2.39 19.94
N GLY A 49 16.82 -3.41 19.37
CA GLY A 49 17.05 -3.49 17.92
C GLY A 49 15.75 -3.68 17.14
N GLU A 50 14.87 -4.55 17.62
CA GLU A 50 13.55 -4.76 17.02
C GLU A 50 12.67 -3.51 17.11
N LEU A 51 12.77 -2.77 18.21
CA LEU A 51 12.04 -1.51 18.40
C LEU A 51 12.44 -0.46 17.36
N GLN A 52 13.73 -0.35 17.04
CA GLN A 52 14.22 0.53 15.96
C GLN A 52 13.66 0.12 14.60
N LEU A 53 13.68 -1.18 14.28
CA LEU A 53 13.12 -1.71 13.03
C LEU A 53 11.61 -1.46 12.94
N LEU A 54 10.87 -1.70 14.03
CA LEU A 54 9.43 -1.45 14.11
C LEU A 54 9.10 0.04 13.93
N PHE A 55 9.90 0.93 14.51
CA PHE A 55 9.73 2.36 14.35
C PHE A 55 9.99 2.80 12.90
N SER A 56 11.09 2.33 12.29
CA SER A 56 11.39 2.60 10.88
C SER A 56 10.31 2.04 9.95
N LEU A 57 9.83 0.82 10.21
CA LEU A 57 8.73 0.20 9.46
C LEU A 57 7.46 1.05 9.55
N GLY A 58 7.08 1.49 10.76
CA GLY A 58 5.92 2.36 10.98
C GLY A 58 6.03 3.69 10.23
N LEU A 59 7.20 4.32 10.23
CA LEU A 59 7.44 5.56 9.49
C LEU A 59 7.30 5.36 7.97
N VAL A 60 7.94 4.32 7.42
CA VAL A 60 7.88 4.03 5.98
C VAL A 60 6.44 3.72 5.56
N ALA A 61 5.73 2.88 6.34
CA ALA A 61 4.34 2.54 6.09
C ALA A 61 3.42 3.78 6.13
N MET A 62 3.58 4.63 7.15
CA MET A 62 2.81 5.87 7.28
C MET A 62 2.99 6.76 6.05
N ILE A 63 4.24 7.01 5.65
CA ILE A 63 4.57 7.85 4.48
C ILE A 63 4.00 7.24 3.20
N GLY A 64 4.19 5.94 2.98
CA GLY A 64 3.66 5.24 1.80
C GLY A 64 2.14 5.34 1.71
N HIS A 65 1.44 5.11 2.82
CA HIS A 65 -0.01 5.26 2.87
C HIS A 65 -0.47 6.70 2.63
N LEU A 66 0.24 7.71 3.15
CA LEU A 66 -0.08 9.11 2.89
C LEU A 66 0.03 9.41 1.39
N MET A 67 1.11 8.96 0.74
CA MET A 67 1.31 9.13 -0.70
C MET A 67 0.18 8.50 -1.51
N ILE A 68 -0.27 7.29 -1.15
CA ILE A 68 -1.39 6.62 -1.83
C ILE A 68 -2.69 7.42 -1.65
N VAL A 69 -3.00 7.87 -0.44
CA VAL A 69 -4.22 8.68 -0.21
C VAL A 69 -4.16 9.96 -1.04
N PHE A 70 -3.03 10.67 -1.07
CA PHE A 70 -2.86 11.84 -1.93
C PHE A 70 -2.97 11.51 -3.43
N ALA A 71 -2.52 10.33 -3.86
CA ALA A 71 -2.66 9.93 -5.25
C ALA A 71 -4.14 9.71 -5.62
N THR A 72 -4.95 9.16 -4.69
CA THR A 72 -6.39 8.92 -4.94
C THR A 72 -7.21 10.20 -5.11
N THR A 73 -6.72 11.35 -4.65
CA THR A 73 -7.37 12.65 -4.88
C THR A 73 -7.01 13.26 -6.24
N LYS A 74 -5.93 12.78 -6.88
CA LYS A 74 -5.41 13.30 -8.16
C LYS A 74 -5.72 12.42 -9.36
N ALA A 75 -5.93 11.13 -9.16
CA ALA A 75 -6.23 10.18 -10.23
C ALA A 75 -7.31 9.17 -9.82
N PRO A 76 -8.09 8.64 -10.78
CA PRO A 76 -9.18 7.72 -10.48
C PRO A 76 -8.64 6.37 -10.02
N ALA A 77 -9.34 5.73 -9.08
CA ALA A 77 -8.86 4.50 -8.41
C ALA A 77 -8.53 3.33 -9.36
N ASN A 78 -9.22 3.24 -10.51
CA ASN A 78 -8.94 2.23 -11.53
C ASN A 78 -7.58 2.42 -12.21
N LEU A 79 -7.07 3.66 -12.25
CA LEU A 79 -5.74 3.96 -12.75
C LEU A 79 -4.67 3.61 -11.71
N LEU A 80 -4.95 3.84 -10.42
CA LEU A 80 -4.01 3.56 -9.33
C LEU A 80 -3.89 2.07 -8.98
N ALA A 81 -4.92 1.28 -9.23
CA ALA A 81 -4.94 -0.15 -8.88
C ALA A 81 -3.69 -0.93 -9.33
N PRO A 82 -3.23 -0.87 -10.60
CA PRO A 82 -2.00 -1.56 -11.01
C PRO A 82 -0.73 -1.05 -10.32
N PHE A 83 -0.67 0.24 -9.96
CA PHE A 83 0.47 0.79 -9.22
C PHE A 83 0.51 0.28 -7.78
N GLN A 84 -0.64 0.03 -7.15
CA GLN A 84 -0.68 -0.57 -5.82
C GLN A 84 -0.09 -1.99 -5.84
N TYR A 85 -0.30 -2.74 -6.92
CA TYR A 85 0.32 -4.07 -7.06
C TYR A 85 1.84 -4.03 -7.26
N LEU A 86 2.44 -2.87 -7.60
CA LEU A 86 3.90 -2.74 -7.61
C LEU A 86 4.52 -2.90 -6.23
N GLU A 87 3.75 -2.71 -5.15
CA GLU A 87 4.18 -3.04 -3.79
C GLU A 87 4.61 -4.51 -3.69
N ILE A 88 3.88 -5.43 -4.34
CA ILE A 88 4.21 -6.86 -4.37
C ILE A 88 5.54 -7.09 -5.09
N VAL A 89 5.74 -6.40 -6.22
CA VAL A 89 7.00 -6.47 -6.99
C VAL A 89 8.16 -5.97 -6.12
N GLY A 90 8.01 -4.82 -5.47
CA GLY A 90 9.01 -4.24 -4.58
C GLY A 90 9.32 -5.13 -3.37
N ALA A 91 8.29 -5.67 -2.72
CA ALA A 91 8.44 -6.60 -1.60
C ALA A 91 9.17 -7.89 -2.01
N THR A 92 8.88 -8.41 -3.20
CA THR A 92 9.56 -9.61 -3.72
C THR A 92 11.04 -9.32 -3.99
N ILE A 93 11.35 -8.18 -4.60
CA ILE A 93 12.74 -7.77 -4.88
C ILE A 93 13.51 -7.55 -3.57
N LEU A 94 12.94 -6.79 -2.63
CA LEU A 94 13.56 -6.53 -1.33
C LEU A 94 13.71 -7.82 -0.52
N GLY A 95 12.71 -8.71 -0.56
CA GLY A 95 12.76 -10.01 0.10
C GLY A 95 13.90 -10.88 -0.40
N TYR A 96 14.09 -10.92 -1.72
CA TYR A 96 15.23 -11.59 -2.32
C TYR A 96 16.58 -10.99 -1.87
N PHE A 97 16.72 -9.66 -1.89
CA PHE A 97 18.01 -9.03 -1.55
C PHE A 97 18.36 -9.05 -0.07
N ILE A 98 17.37 -8.93 0.82
CA ILE A 98 17.59 -8.82 2.27
C ILE A 98 17.58 -10.20 2.92
N PHE A 99 16.66 -11.07 2.52
CA PHE A 99 16.43 -12.37 3.17
C PHE A 99 16.91 -13.56 2.33
N ASN A 100 17.41 -13.34 1.11
CA ASN A 100 17.74 -14.41 0.14
C ASN A 100 16.54 -15.33 -0.17
N ASP A 101 15.31 -14.83 -0.03
CA ASP A 101 14.10 -15.57 -0.35
C ASP A 101 13.90 -15.60 -1.88
N ILE A 102 14.13 -16.77 -2.47
CA ILE A 102 14.01 -16.98 -3.92
C ILE A 102 12.53 -17.06 -4.30
N PRO A 103 12.02 -16.16 -5.16
CA PRO A 103 10.63 -16.18 -5.57
C PRO A 103 10.29 -17.44 -6.37
N SER A 104 9.07 -17.95 -6.19
CA SER A 104 8.58 -19.10 -6.96
C SER A 104 8.33 -18.74 -8.43
N TYR A 105 8.25 -19.76 -9.29
CA TYR A 105 7.87 -19.58 -10.70
C TYR A 105 6.55 -18.80 -10.86
N LEU A 106 5.54 -19.11 -10.04
CA LEU A 106 4.25 -18.41 -10.07
C LEU A 106 4.39 -16.93 -9.68
N THR A 107 5.31 -16.60 -8.77
CA THR A 107 5.60 -15.21 -8.38
C THR A 107 6.12 -14.42 -9.58
N PHE A 108 7.04 -14.98 -10.36
CA PHE A 108 7.55 -14.33 -11.57
C PHE A 108 6.47 -14.12 -12.63
N VAL A 109 5.58 -15.09 -12.83
CA VAL A 109 4.43 -14.95 -13.75
C VAL A 109 3.51 -13.81 -13.29
N GLY A 110 3.18 -13.76 -11.99
CA GLY A 110 2.37 -12.69 -11.42
C GLY A 110 3.01 -11.31 -11.57
N ILE A 111 4.31 -11.19 -11.30
CA ILE A 111 5.07 -9.94 -11.51
C ILE A 111 5.02 -9.52 -12.98
N GLY A 112 5.19 -10.45 -13.92
CA GLY A 112 5.06 -10.17 -15.35
C GLY A 112 3.68 -9.61 -15.73
N LEU A 113 2.60 -10.17 -15.18
CA LEU A 113 1.24 -9.66 -15.40
C LEU A 113 1.03 -8.25 -14.83
N ILE A 114 1.56 -7.98 -13.63
CA ILE A 114 1.46 -6.64 -13.01
C ILE A 114 2.22 -5.60 -13.86
N VAL A 115 3.45 -5.90 -14.26
CA VAL A 115 4.30 -5.00 -15.03
C VAL A 115 3.71 -4.73 -16.41
N THR A 116 3.26 -5.77 -17.12
CA THR A 116 2.62 -5.63 -18.44
C THR A 116 1.32 -4.81 -18.37
N SER A 117 0.50 -5.02 -17.34
CA SER A 117 -0.71 -4.22 -17.09
C SER A 117 -0.39 -2.73 -16.88
N GLY A 118 0.64 -2.42 -16.09
CA GLY A 118 1.11 -1.04 -15.89
C GLY A 118 1.59 -0.38 -17.18
N ILE A 119 2.39 -1.09 -17.98
CA ILE A 119 2.87 -0.61 -19.29
C ILE A 119 1.70 -0.37 -20.25
N TYR A 120 0.74 -1.28 -20.30
CA TYR A 120 -0.45 -1.16 -21.14
C TYR A 120 -1.29 0.07 -20.77
N LEU A 121 -1.46 0.33 -19.47
CA LEU A 121 -2.19 1.50 -18.97
C LEU A 121 -1.54 2.80 -19.42
N TRP A 122 -0.21 2.91 -19.25
CA TRP A 122 0.58 4.07 -19.66
C TRP A 122 0.48 4.29 -21.17
N TYR A 123 0.63 3.23 -21.95
CA TYR A 123 0.50 3.29 -23.41
C TYR A 123 -0.89 3.74 -23.86
N ARG A 124 -1.96 3.23 -23.23
CA ARG A 124 -3.34 3.61 -23.52
C ARG A 124 -3.60 5.09 -23.20
N GLU A 125 -3.11 5.57 -22.07
CA GLU A 125 -3.34 6.96 -21.64
C GLU A 125 -2.60 7.98 -22.52
N ASN A 126 -1.43 7.63 -23.04
CA ASN A 126 -0.71 8.46 -24.00
C ASN A 126 -1.43 8.55 -25.36
N GLN A 127 -2.12 7.49 -25.80
CA GLN A 127 -2.88 7.52 -27.05
C GLN A 127 -4.18 8.33 -26.96
N GLY A 128 -4.84 8.34 -25.79
CA GLY A 128 -6.05 9.13 -25.56
C GLY A 128 -5.82 10.65 -25.59
N LYS A 129 -4.60 11.12 -25.27
CA LYS A 129 -4.25 12.55 -25.32
C LYS A 129 -4.08 13.08 -26.75
N SER A 130 -3.80 12.20 -27.73
CA SER A 130 -3.55 12.60 -29.12
C SER A 130 -4.81 13.03 -29.90
N SER A 131 -6.03 12.77 -29.39
CA SER A 131 -7.29 13.07 -30.11
C SER A 131 -8.01 14.34 -29.64
N THR A 132 -7.63 14.91 -28.49
CA THR A 132 -8.32 16.10 -27.92
C THR A 132 -7.67 17.42 -28.33
N GLU A 133 -6.37 17.46 -28.60
CA GLU A 133 -5.69 18.69 -29.06
C GLU A 133 -6.07 19.12 -30.49
N ILE A 134 -6.57 18.21 -31.33
CA ILE A 134 -6.99 18.54 -32.70
C ILE A 134 -8.32 19.30 -32.73
N LYS A 135 -9.18 19.17 -31.69
CA LYS A 135 -10.54 19.74 -31.69
C LYS A 135 -10.66 21.12 -31.03
N ILE A 136 -9.59 21.66 -30.45
CA ILE A 136 -9.59 22.98 -29.79
C ILE A 136 -9.01 24.07 -30.72
N ARG A 137 -8.50 23.70 -31.91
CA ARG A 137 -7.88 24.60 -32.89
C ARG A 137 -8.67 24.81 -34.19
N THR A 138 -9.91 24.33 -34.26
CA THR A 138 -10.84 24.57 -35.39
C THR A 138 -12.12 25.19 -34.87
#